data_AF-A0A2D6VXT8-F1
#
_entry.id   AF-A0A2D6VXT8-F1
#
_cell.length_a   1.000
_cell.length_b   1.000
_cell.length_c   1.000
_cell.angle_alpha   90.00
_cell.angle_beta   90.00
_cell.angle_gamma   90.00
#
_symmetry.space_group_name_H-M   'P 1'
#
loop_
_entity.id
_entity.type
_entity.pdbx_description
1 polymer ?
#
loop_
_entity_poly.entity_id
_entity_poly.type
_entity_poly.pdbx_seq_one_letter_code
_entity_poly.pdbx_strand_id
1 'polypeptide(L)'
;TRQELFHLVKGNGIRTFRGLLKQYGKGQGCDICKPTVGSILATCWNEHILATDHVPLQDTNDTFMANMQKNGTYSIVPRIPGGEITPDKLIVLGEVAREYNLYTKITGGQRVDLFGATLSELPEIWEKLIAAGFETGHAYGKSLRTVKSCVGSTWCRYGVQDSVGMAITLENRYKGLRAPHKVKMAVSGCTRECAEAQSKDFGVIATEKGWNLYVCGNGGMRPRHADLFATDLSDEELIRTIDRVVMFYVRTADRLQRTSVWMENLEGGLEYLKQVVLEDSLGIGEELEQHMADLVETYQCEWKSAVEDPEKRKRFREFVNAPEQKDPVQRWTSERGQRRPVLELASS
;
A
#
# COMPACT_ATOMS: atom_id res chain seq x y z
N THR A 1 -22.72 -6.58 6.82
CA THR A 1 -21.79 -5.47 6.52
C THR A 1 -20.37 -6.01 6.34
N ARG A 2 -19.40 -5.20 5.87
CA ARG A 2 -17.99 -5.66 5.78
C ARG A 2 -17.43 -6.03 7.18
N GLN A 3 -17.75 -5.23 8.19
CA GLN A 3 -17.36 -5.47 9.58
C GLN A 3 -17.85 -6.83 10.10
N GLU A 4 -19.12 -7.17 9.89
CA GLU A 4 -19.66 -8.49 10.26
C GLU A 4 -18.92 -9.63 9.57
N LEU A 5 -18.63 -9.50 8.27
CA LEU A 5 -17.85 -10.50 7.53
C LEU A 5 -16.44 -10.65 8.10
N PHE A 6 -15.80 -9.55 8.50
CA PHE A 6 -14.49 -9.59 9.15
C PHE A 6 -14.55 -10.40 10.44
N HIS A 7 -15.52 -10.12 11.31
CA HIS A 7 -15.71 -10.85 12.57
C HIS A 7 -15.99 -12.34 12.34
N LEU A 8 -16.83 -12.68 11.35
CA LEU A 8 -17.09 -14.08 10.99
C LEU A 8 -15.83 -14.80 10.50
N VAL A 9 -15.03 -14.14 9.66
CA VAL A 9 -13.78 -14.71 9.13
C VAL A 9 -12.78 -14.94 10.24
N LYS A 10 -12.48 -13.92 11.05
CA LYS A 10 -11.47 -14.00 12.11
C LYS A 10 -11.91 -14.96 13.22
N GLY A 11 -13.15 -14.80 13.72
CA GLY A 11 -13.68 -15.56 14.85
C GLY A 11 -13.85 -17.06 14.58
N ASN A 12 -14.18 -17.44 13.34
CA ASN A 12 -14.32 -18.86 12.96
C ASN A 12 -13.09 -19.43 12.23
N GLY A 13 -11.99 -18.69 12.16
CA GLY A 13 -10.75 -19.17 11.51
C GLY A 13 -10.90 -19.48 10.01
N ILE A 14 -11.76 -18.75 9.29
CA ILE A 14 -12.09 -19.05 7.89
C ILE A 14 -10.98 -18.54 6.98
N ARG A 15 -10.29 -19.44 6.27
CA ARG A 15 -9.15 -19.07 5.42
C ARG A 15 -9.45 -18.94 3.93
N THR A 16 -10.61 -19.37 3.47
CA THR A 16 -10.95 -19.39 2.04
C THR A 16 -12.32 -18.79 1.75
N PHE A 17 -12.47 -18.19 0.57
CA PHE A 17 -13.77 -17.67 0.12
C PHE A 17 -14.83 -18.76 0.04
N ARG A 18 -14.45 -19.96 -0.43
CA ARG A 18 -15.35 -21.13 -0.49
C ARG A 18 -15.81 -21.55 0.91
N GLY A 19 -14.91 -21.52 1.91
CA GLY A 19 -15.24 -21.80 3.30
C GLY A 19 -16.28 -20.81 3.85
N LEU A 20 -16.07 -19.51 3.61
CA LEU A 20 -17.02 -18.47 4.03
C LEU A 20 -18.38 -18.62 3.33
N LEU A 21 -18.36 -18.86 2.01
CA LEU A 21 -19.56 -18.99 1.20
C LEU A 21 -20.40 -20.21 1.62
N LYS A 22 -19.76 -21.34 1.97
CA LYS A 22 -20.44 -22.55 2.44
C LYS A 22 -21.18 -22.32 3.76
N GLN A 23 -20.60 -21.52 4.66
CA GLN A 23 -21.17 -21.31 5.99
C GLN A 23 -22.19 -20.17 6.04
N TYR A 24 -21.93 -19.07 5.32
CA TYR A 24 -22.67 -17.82 5.48
C TYR A 24 -23.17 -17.20 4.16
N GLY A 25 -23.05 -17.91 3.04
CA GLY A 25 -23.41 -17.40 1.72
C GLY A 25 -24.22 -18.37 0.85
N LYS A 26 -24.41 -17.99 -0.42
CA LYS A 26 -25.15 -18.75 -1.43
C LYS A 26 -24.55 -18.52 -2.82
N GLY A 27 -24.75 -19.47 -3.74
CA GLY A 27 -24.30 -19.36 -5.13
C GLY A 27 -22.77 -19.40 -5.27
N GLN A 28 -22.21 -18.56 -6.14
CA GLN A 28 -20.77 -18.46 -6.41
C GLN A 28 -20.14 -17.14 -5.90
N GLY A 29 -20.93 -16.31 -5.19
CA GLY A 29 -20.57 -14.92 -4.90
C GLY A 29 -20.73 -13.98 -6.10
N CYS A 30 -20.50 -12.68 -5.88
CA CYS A 30 -20.55 -11.64 -6.91
C CYS A 30 -19.26 -10.80 -6.94
N ASP A 31 -19.19 -9.88 -7.90
CA ASP A 31 -18.02 -9.01 -8.12
C ASP A 31 -17.77 -8.01 -6.99
N ILE A 32 -18.71 -7.85 -6.06
CA ILE A 32 -18.51 -7.08 -4.83
C ILE A 32 -17.99 -8.00 -3.71
N CYS A 33 -18.58 -9.18 -3.55
CA CYS A 33 -18.23 -10.11 -2.47
C CYS A 33 -16.79 -10.59 -2.57
N LYS A 34 -16.35 -10.98 -3.76
CA LYS A 34 -15.02 -11.56 -4.00
C LYS A 34 -13.88 -10.63 -3.55
N PRO A 35 -13.74 -9.39 -4.06
CA PRO A 35 -12.68 -8.49 -3.62
C PRO A 35 -12.84 -8.05 -2.17
N THR A 36 -14.07 -7.91 -1.67
CA THR A 36 -14.29 -7.58 -0.25
C THR A 36 -13.75 -8.68 0.67
N VAL A 37 -14.05 -9.94 0.37
CA VAL A 37 -13.55 -11.08 1.17
C VAL A 37 -12.06 -11.31 0.93
N GLY A 38 -11.54 -11.13 -0.29
CA GLY A 38 -10.11 -11.18 -0.56
C GLY A 38 -9.32 -10.18 0.30
N SER A 39 -9.81 -8.95 0.43
CA SER A 39 -9.24 -7.93 1.32
C SER A 39 -9.29 -8.35 2.81
N ILE A 40 -10.40 -8.94 3.26
CA ILE A 40 -10.54 -9.42 4.64
C ILE A 40 -9.56 -10.57 4.92
N LEU A 41 -9.50 -11.57 4.04
CA LEU A 41 -8.61 -12.72 4.17
C LEU A 41 -7.13 -12.29 4.21
N ALA A 42 -6.75 -11.36 3.34
CA ALA A 42 -5.39 -10.81 3.32
C ALA A 42 -5.03 -10.15 4.66
N THR A 43 -5.96 -9.44 5.31
CA THR A 43 -5.69 -8.81 6.60
C THR A 43 -5.82 -9.78 7.78
N CYS A 44 -6.56 -10.88 7.65
CA CYS A 44 -6.68 -11.84 8.74
C CYS A 44 -5.51 -12.83 8.78
N TRP A 45 -4.97 -13.18 7.61
CA TRP A 45 -4.08 -14.34 7.45
C TRP A 45 -2.80 -14.08 6.65
N ASN A 46 -2.70 -12.95 5.94
CA ASN A 46 -1.53 -12.52 5.16
C ASN A 46 -0.96 -13.57 4.18
N GLU A 47 -1.81 -14.46 3.68
CA GLU A 47 -1.40 -15.42 2.67
C GLU A 47 -1.14 -14.70 1.33
N HIS A 48 -0.19 -15.24 0.55
CA HIS A 48 0.21 -14.62 -0.71
C HIS A 48 -1.00 -14.48 -1.65
N ILE A 49 -1.19 -13.29 -2.24
CA ILE A 49 -2.38 -12.98 -3.05
C ILE A 49 -2.54 -13.87 -4.30
N LEU A 50 -1.43 -14.46 -4.78
CA LEU A 50 -1.40 -15.44 -5.88
C LEU A 50 -1.61 -16.90 -5.45
N ALA A 51 -1.91 -17.17 -4.18
CA ALA A 51 -2.32 -18.52 -3.79
C ALA A 51 -3.62 -18.91 -4.53
N THR A 52 -3.77 -20.20 -4.83
CA THR A 52 -4.86 -20.75 -5.66
C THR A 52 -6.25 -20.28 -5.24
N ASP A 53 -6.51 -20.24 -3.92
CA ASP A 53 -7.81 -19.83 -3.38
C ASP A 53 -8.04 -18.31 -3.36
N HIS A 54 -6.96 -17.51 -3.48
CA HIS A 54 -7.01 -16.04 -3.38
C HIS A 54 -7.05 -15.35 -4.74
N VAL A 55 -6.44 -15.96 -5.77
CA VAL A 55 -6.40 -15.41 -7.13
C VAL A 55 -7.77 -14.99 -7.66
N PRO A 56 -8.84 -15.81 -7.57
CA PRO A 56 -10.14 -15.44 -8.13
C PRO A 56 -10.84 -14.29 -7.40
N LEU A 57 -10.25 -13.83 -6.28
CA LEU A 57 -10.77 -12.76 -5.44
C LEU A 57 -10.14 -11.41 -5.76
N GLN A 58 -9.00 -11.40 -6.45
CA GLN A 58 -8.23 -10.20 -6.69
C GLN A 58 -8.85 -9.36 -7.81
N ASP A 59 -8.74 -8.04 -7.68
CA ASP A 59 -8.98 -7.16 -8.82
C ASP A 59 -7.84 -7.28 -9.85
N THR A 60 -7.98 -6.62 -11.00
CA THR A 60 -6.98 -6.68 -12.08
C THR A 60 -5.58 -6.28 -11.59
N ASN A 61 -5.48 -5.26 -10.74
CA ASN A 61 -4.18 -4.71 -10.34
C ASN A 61 -3.48 -5.61 -9.32
N ASP A 62 -4.22 -6.16 -8.34
CA ASP A 62 -3.68 -7.15 -7.42
C ASP A 62 -3.35 -8.46 -8.17
N THR A 63 -4.16 -8.90 -9.13
CA THR A 63 -3.90 -10.13 -9.92
C THR A 63 -2.55 -10.10 -10.64
N PHE A 64 -2.15 -8.94 -11.15
CA PHE A 64 -0.88 -8.75 -11.86
C PHE A 64 0.19 -8.05 -11.02
N MET A 65 -0.09 -7.75 -9.75
CA MET A 65 0.81 -7.03 -8.84
C MET A 65 1.41 -5.77 -9.48
N ALA A 66 0.62 -5.08 -10.29
CA ALA A 66 1.01 -3.90 -11.05
C ALA A 66 -0.24 -3.13 -11.50
N ASN A 67 -0.17 -1.80 -11.60
CA ASN A 67 -1.33 -1.07 -12.17
C ASN A 67 -1.32 -1.20 -13.69
N MET A 68 -2.43 -1.68 -14.24
CA MET A 68 -2.68 -1.69 -15.67
C MET A 68 -2.85 -0.25 -16.20
N GLN A 69 -2.28 0.01 -17.37
CA GLN A 69 -2.29 1.30 -18.06
C GLN A 69 -3.22 1.27 -19.27
N LYS A 70 -3.44 2.45 -19.87
CA LYS A 70 -4.41 2.65 -20.96
C LYS A 70 -4.20 1.74 -22.18
N ASN A 71 -2.96 1.35 -22.48
CA ASN A 71 -2.62 0.50 -23.62
C ASN A 71 -2.32 -0.96 -23.22
N GLY A 72 -2.81 -1.43 -22.07
CA GLY A 72 -2.62 -2.80 -21.60
C GLY A 72 -1.25 -3.09 -20.97
N THR A 73 -0.40 -2.07 -20.81
CA THR A 73 0.92 -2.20 -20.17
C THR A 73 0.83 -1.96 -18.66
N TYR A 74 1.93 -2.13 -17.94
CA TYR A 74 1.96 -2.17 -16.48
C TYR A 74 3.01 -1.21 -15.89
N SER A 75 2.70 -0.70 -14.71
CA SER A 75 3.60 0.15 -13.93
C SER A 75 4.39 -0.65 -12.91
N ILE A 76 5.66 -0.29 -12.73
CA ILE A 76 6.58 -0.87 -11.76
C ILE A 76 6.98 0.26 -10.81
N VAL A 77 6.71 0.06 -9.52
CA VAL A 77 6.98 1.06 -8.49
C VAL A 77 7.74 0.38 -7.36
N PRO A 78 9.08 0.41 -7.40
CA PRO A 78 9.92 -0.10 -6.33
C PRO A 78 9.71 0.71 -5.05
N ARG A 79 9.86 0.03 -3.90
CA ARG A 79 9.79 0.68 -2.60
C ARG A 79 11.06 1.51 -2.37
N ILE A 80 10.88 2.76 -1.96
CA ILE A 80 11.94 3.68 -1.53
C ILE A 80 11.51 4.22 -0.16
N PRO A 81 11.82 3.53 0.94
CA PRO A 81 11.36 3.89 2.27
C PRO A 81 11.78 5.31 2.65
N GLY A 82 10.83 6.13 3.12
CA GLY A 82 11.10 7.52 3.50
C GLY A 82 11.57 8.42 2.34
N GLY A 83 11.60 7.93 1.10
CA GLY A 83 12.22 8.63 -0.02
C GLY A 83 13.75 8.58 -0.05
N GLU A 84 14.38 7.80 0.82
CA GLU A 84 15.84 7.68 0.89
C GLU A 84 16.36 6.58 -0.05
N ILE A 85 17.29 6.95 -0.94
CA ILE A 85 17.83 6.05 -1.97
C ILE A 85 19.34 6.28 -2.14
N THR A 86 20.10 5.19 -2.26
CA THR A 86 21.53 5.25 -2.54
C THR A 86 21.80 5.57 -4.02
N PRO A 87 22.95 6.18 -4.36
CA PRO A 87 23.34 6.41 -5.75
C PRO A 87 23.30 5.13 -6.61
N ASP A 88 23.80 4.00 -6.08
CA ASP A 88 23.82 2.72 -6.81
C ASP A 88 22.40 2.23 -7.15
N LYS A 89 21.48 2.29 -6.19
CA LYS A 89 20.07 1.96 -6.42
C LYS A 89 19.42 2.89 -7.42
N LEU A 90 19.77 4.18 -7.40
CA LEU A 90 19.28 5.16 -8.37
C LEU A 90 19.80 4.87 -9.79
N ILE A 91 21.07 4.46 -9.92
CA ILE A 91 21.66 4.02 -11.20
C ILE A 91 20.90 2.80 -11.73
N VAL A 92 20.66 1.78 -10.90
CA VAL A 92 19.91 0.57 -11.31
C VAL A 92 18.53 0.93 -11.86
N LEU A 93 17.79 1.84 -11.21
CA LEU A 93 16.49 2.30 -11.73
C LEU A 93 16.62 2.92 -13.12
N GLY A 94 17.67 3.72 -13.35
CA GLY A 94 17.96 4.32 -14.65
C GLY A 94 18.35 3.29 -15.72
N GLU A 95 19.15 2.28 -15.35
CA GLU A 95 19.57 1.20 -16.24
C GLU A 95 18.38 0.34 -16.67
N VAL A 96 17.55 -0.08 -15.73
CA VAL A 96 16.31 -0.83 -15.99
C VAL A 96 15.37 0.01 -16.86
N ALA A 97 15.17 1.29 -16.53
CA ALA A 97 14.31 2.16 -17.33
C ALA A 97 14.79 2.29 -18.77
N ARG A 98 16.11 2.40 -18.99
CA ARG A 98 16.73 2.48 -20.31
C ARG A 98 16.63 1.16 -21.08
N GLU A 99 16.94 0.04 -20.44
CA GLU A 99 16.93 -1.30 -21.03
C GLU A 99 15.55 -1.67 -21.59
N TYR A 100 14.49 -1.39 -20.83
CA TYR A 100 13.11 -1.72 -21.21
C TYR A 100 12.36 -0.53 -21.87
N ASN A 101 13.05 0.59 -22.12
CA ASN A 101 12.49 1.82 -22.69
C ASN A 101 11.18 2.25 -21.98
N LEU A 102 11.28 2.38 -20.65
CA LEU A 102 10.18 2.72 -19.75
C LEU A 102 10.10 4.24 -19.56
N TYR A 103 8.88 4.75 -19.44
CA TYR A 103 8.64 6.12 -18.99
C TYR A 103 8.91 6.24 -17.49
N THR A 104 9.60 7.30 -17.06
CA THR A 104 10.03 7.52 -15.68
C THR A 104 9.38 8.77 -15.08
N LYS A 105 8.94 8.67 -13.82
CA LYS A 105 8.36 9.81 -13.11
C LYS A 105 8.63 9.77 -11.61
N ILE A 106 9.12 10.88 -11.06
CA ILE A 106 9.14 11.11 -9.61
C ILE A 106 7.72 11.40 -9.11
N THR A 107 7.27 10.68 -8.09
CA THR A 107 5.94 10.81 -7.51
C THR A 107 5.91 11.72 -6.28
N GLY A 108 4.72 12.19 -5.91
CA GLY A 108 4.52 12.94 -4.67
C GLY A 108 4.77 12.13 -3.39
N GLY A 109 4.93 10.80 -3.48
CA GLY A 109 5.32 9.92 -2.38
C GLY A 109 6.82 9.64 -2.31
N GLN A 110 7.65 10.46 -2.97
CA GLN A 110 9.11 10.33 -3.02
C GLN A 110 9.57 8.98 -3.61
N ARG A 111 8.91 8.54 -4.69
CA ARG A 111 9.27 7.32 -5.43
C ARG A 111 9.56 7.60 -6.89
N VAL A 112 10.23 6.67 -7.54
CA VAL A 112 10.40 6.63 -9.00
C VAL A 112 9.44 5.57 -9.56
N ASP A 113 8.47 6.02 -10.34
CA ASP A 113 7.59 5.13 -11.07
C ASP A 113 8.15 4.86 -12.46
N LEU A 114 8.12 3.60 -12.87
CA LEU A 114 8.47 3.13 -14.20
C LEU A 114 7.20 2.65 -14.90
N PHE A 115 6.93 3.13 -16.10
CA PHE A 115 5.71 2.83 -16.85
C PHE A 115 6.02 2.25 -18.21
N GLY A 116 5.18 1.28 -18.60
CA GLY A 116 5.12 0.78 -19.96
C GLY A 116 5.70 -0.61 -20.13
N ALA A 117 5.93 -1.32 -19.02
CA ALA A 117 6.34 -2.72 -19.05
C ALA A 117 5.19 -3.57 -19.59
N THR A 118 5.52 -4.52 -20.46
CA THR A 118 4.59 -5.58 -20.89
C THR A 118 4.37 -6.58 -19.75
N LEU A 119 3.35 -7.46 -19.88
CA LEU A 119 3.07 -8.45 -18.85
C LEU A 119 4.26 -9.42 -18.66
N SER A 120 4.89 -9.83 -19.76
CA SER A 120 6.03 -10.75 -19.80
C SER A 120 7.33 -10.12 -19.30
N GLU A 121 7.50 -8.80 -19.44
CA GLU A 121 8.67 -8.09 -18.90
C GLU A 121 8.61 -7.92 -17.37
N LEU A 122 7.42 -7.97 -16.75
CA LEU A 122 7.29 -7.73 -15.31
C LEU A 122 8.21 -8.62 -14.45
N PRO A 123 8.23 -9.97 -14.59
CA PRO A 123 9.10 -10.81 -13.78
C PRO A 123 10.59 -10.53 -14.01
N GLU A 124 11.01 -10.27 -15.25
CA GLU A 124 12.41 -9.99 -15.60
C GLU A 124 12.91 -8.68 -14.99
N ILE A 125 12.06 -7.64 -15.05
CA ILE A 125 12.38 -6.35 -14.45
C ILE A 125 12.46 -6.49 -12.92
N TRP A 126 11.51 -7.20 -12.31
CA TRP A 126 11.52 -7.42 -10.86
C TRP A 126 12.71 -8.27 -10.41
N GLU A 127 13.19 -9.25 -11.18
CA GLU A 127 14.43 -9.98 -10.90
C GLU A 127 15.62 -9.03 -10.73
N LYS A 128 15.82 -8.11 -11.68
CA LYS A 128 16.91 -7.12 -11.64
C LYS A 128 16.77 -6.19 -10.44
N LEU A 129 15.57 -5.70 -10.17
CA LEU A 129 15.29 -4.80 -9.04
C LEU A 129 15.51 -5.49 -7.69
N ILE A 130 15.04 -6.74 -7.54
CA ILE A 130 15.21 -7.53 -6.32
C ILE A 130 16.69 -7.86 -6.10
N ALA A 131 17.44 -8.19 -7.15
CA ALA A 131 18.87 -8.41 -7.07
C ALA A 131 19.63 -7.15 -6.59
N ALA A 132 19.13 -5.96 -6.92
CA ALA A 132 19.63 -4.68 -6.40
C ALA A 132 19.08 -4.30 -5.02
N GLY A 133 18.30 -5.18 -4.38
CA GLY A 133 17.77 -5.00 -3.03
C GLY A 133 16.54 -4.10 -2.96
N PHE A 134 15.73 -4.02 -4.02
CA PHE A 134 14.40 -3.41 -3.98
C PHE A 134 13.32 -4.41 -3.55
N GLU A 135 12.26 -3.88 -2.95
CA GLU A 135 11.01 -4.59 -2.69
C GLU A 135 9.87 -3.93 -3.47
N THR A 136 8.73 -4.62 -3.57
CA THR A 136 7.53 -4.01 -4.15
C THR A 136 6.99 -2.86 -3.30
N GLY A 137 6.73 -1.73 -3.97
CA GLY A 137 6.09 -0.58 -3.37
C GLY A 137 4.59 -0.75 -3.16
N HIS A 138 3.98 -1.84 -3.64
CA HIS A 138 2.54 -2.12 -3.57
C HIS A 138 1.67 -0.96 -4.10
N ALA A 139 2.15 -0.30 -5.16
CA ALA A 139 1.42 0.81 -5.78
C ALA A 139 0.15 0.36 -6.52
N TYR A 140 -0.14 -0.94 -6.60
CA TYR A 140 -1.34 -1.51 -7.17
C TYR A 140 -2.42 -1.78 -6.12
N GLY A 141 -2.03 -2.33 -4.97
CA GLY A 141 -2.97 -2.79 -3.95
C GLY A 141 -3.64 -1.66 -3.14
N LYS A 142 -4.71 -2.03 -2.44
CA LYS A 142 -5.27 -1.24 -1.33
C LYS A 142 -4.44 -1.50 -0.06
N SER A 143 -3.26 -0.91 -0.04
CA SER A 143 -2.26 -1.08 1.02
C SER A 143 -1.60 0.24 1.42
N LEU A 144 -0.62 0.20 2.33
CA LEU A 144 0.30 1.33 2.52
C LEU A 144 0.98 1.68 1.19
N ARG A 145 0.85 2.94 0.76
CA ARG A 145 1.41 3.44 -0.49
C ARG A 145 2.75 4.14 -0.35
N THR A 146 3.00 4.83 0.75
CA THR A 146 4.22 5.62 0.99
C THR A 146 4.19 6.16 2.42
N VAL A 147 5.37 6.32 3.01
CA VAL A 147 5.58 7.22 4.15
C VAL A 147 6.48 8.35 3.67
N LYS A 148 5.89 9.51 3.35
CA LYS A 148 6.65 10.68 2.88
C LYS A 148 7.41 11.30 4.06
N SER A 149 8.68 11.63 3.88
CA SER A 149 9.48 12.30 4.91
C SER A 149 9.99 13.66 4.45
N CYS A 150 10.38 14.53 5.36
CA CYS A 150 11.37 15.56 5.06
C CYS A 150 12.76 15.09 5.52
N VAL A 151 13.81 15.84 5.19
CA VAL A 151 15.20 15.47 5.51
C VAL A 151 15.56 15.55 7.00
N GLY A 152 14.60 15.88 7.88
CA GLY A 152 14.74 15.81 9.34
C GLY A 152 15.88 16.61 9.94
N SER A 153 16.26 16.27 11.16
CA SER A 153 17.47 16.78 11.84
C SER A 153 18.78 16.29 11.19
N THR A 154 18.71 15.30 10.31
CA THR A 154 19.87 14.79 9.55
C THR A 154 20.49 15.87 8.67
N TRP A 155 19.67 16.73 8.05
CA TRP A 155 20.16 17.76 7.12
C TRP A 155 19.55 19.15 7.31
N CYS A 156 18.29 19.25 7.77
CA CYS A 156 17.62 20.54 7.87
C CYS A 156 18.07 21.27 9.13
N ARG A 157 18.51 22.53 8.99
CA ARG A 157 18.83 23.41 10.14
C ARG A 157 17.68 23.63 11.14
N TYR A 158 16.45 23.30 10.74
CA TYR A 158 15.24 23.41 11.56
C TYR A 158 14.67 22.05 11.96
N GLY A 159 15.34 20.96 11.60
CA GLY A 159 14.90 19.62 11.98
C GLY A 159 15.04 19.44 13.49
N VAL A 160 13.95 19.07 14.14
CA VAL A 160 13.89 18.80 15.58
C VAL A 160 14.22 17.33 15.85
N GLN A 161 13.66 16.42 15.05
CA GLN A 161 13.93 14.99 15.15
C GLN A 161 14.21 14.35 13.78
N ASP A 162 14.71 13.11 13.81
CA ASP A 162 14.98 12.31 12.62
C ASP A 162 13.68 11.77 12.01
N SER A 163 13.06 12.59 11.16
CA SER A 163 11.88 12.18 10.41
C SER A 163 12.15 11.14 9.35
N VAL A 164 13.39 11.03 8.86
CA VAL A 164 13.73 10.05 7.81
C VAL A 164 13.77 8.66 8.43
N GLY A 165 14.50 8.49 9.53
CA GLY A 165 14.56 7.23 10.28
C GLY A 165 13.19 6.76 10.72
N MET A 166 12.38 7.65 11.32
CA MET A 166 11.01 7.31 11.72
C MET A 166 10.12 6.95 10.50
N ALA A 167 10.22 7.67 9.38
CA ALA A 167 9.48 7.32 8.17
C ALA A 167 9.86 5.94 7.62
N ILE A 168 11.15 5.58 7.63
CA ILE A 168 11.64 4.27 7.23
C ILE A 168 11.09 3.18 8.16
N THR A 169 11.12 3.41 9.48
CA THR A 169 10.56 2.49 10.48
C THR A 169 9.08 2.22 10.22
N LEU A 170 8.26 3.27 10.07
CA LEU A 170 6.84 3.12 9.78
C LEU A 170 6.60 2.45 8.41
N GLU A 171 7.37 2.80 7.39
CA GLU A 171 7.20 2.21 6.05
C GLU A 171 7.52 0.71 6.04
N ASN A 172 8.56 0.30 6.78
CA ASN A 172 8.96 -1.09 6.91
C ASN A 172 8.03 -1.89 7.84
N ARG A 173 7.42 -1.25 8.83
CA ARG A 173 6.42 -1.90 9.69
C ARG A 173 5.13 -2.19 8.92
N TYR A 174 4.59 -1.20 8.20
CA TYR A 174 3.28 -1.34 7.56
C TYR A 174 3.33 -1.73 6.07
N LYS A 175 4.49 -2.15 5.55
CA LYS A 175 4.59 -2.66 4.17
C LYS A 175 3.76 -3.93 4.01
N GLY A 176 3.15 -4.09 2.84
CA GLY A 176 2.32 -5.26 2.51
C GLY A 176 0.91 -5.24 3.10
N LEU A 177 0.68 -4.54 4.22
CA LEU A 177 -0.63 -4.46 4.88
C LEU A 177 -1.74 -4.10 3.90
N ARG A 178 -2.65 -5.04 3.64
CA ARG A 178 -3.90 -4.78 2.92
C ARG A 178 -4.92 -4.15 3.87
N ALA A 179 -5.71 -3.24 3.33
CA ALA A 179 -6.65 -2.41 4.09
C ALA A 179 -7.93 -2.15 3.26
N PRO A 180 -9.03 -1.69 3.87
CA PRO A 180 -10.27 -1.37 3.15
C PRO A 180 -10.04 -0.42 1.96
N HIS A 181 -9.08 0.50 2.11
CA HIS A 181 -8.57 1.31 1.03
C HIS A 181 -7.05 1.58 1.20
N LYS A 182 -6.41 2.13 0.16
CA LYS A 182 -5.01 2.58 0.21
C LYS A 182 -4.79 3.62 1.32
N VAL A 183 -3.69 3.47 2.05
CA VAL A 183 -3.26 4.32 3.18
C VAL A 183 -1.97 5.06 2.79
N LYS A 184 -1.86 6.31 3.21
CA LYS A 184 -0.63 7.11 3.09
C LYS A 184 -0.25 7.62 4.47
N MET A 185 1.05 7.64 4.75
CA MET A 185 1.57 8.27 5.95
C MET A 185 2.60 9.34 5.59
N ALA A 186 2.94 10.19 6.54
CA ALA A 186 4.11 11.06 6.41
C ALA A 186 4.66 11.48 7.77
N VAL A 187 5.96 11.77 7.79
CA VAL A 187 6.70 12.19 8.98
C VAL A 187 7.42 13.51 8.69
N SER A 188 7.10 14.56 9.44
CA SER A 188 7.81 15.84 9.39
C SER A 188 8.68 16.02 10.63
N GLY A 189 9.96 16.33 10.41
CA GLY A 189 10.93 16.53 11.48
C GLY A 189 10.75 17.83 12.27
N CYS A 190 9.77 18.68 11.92
CA CYS A 190 9.36 19.86 12.69
C CYS A 190 8.00 20.40 12.18
N THR A 191 7.49 21.43 12.85
CA THR A 191 6.19 22.09 12.54
C THR A 191 6.14 22.84 11.21
N ARG A 192 7.26 22.98 10.49
CA ARG A 192 7.29 23.48 9.11
C ARG A 192 6.67 22.51 8.10
N GLU A 193 6.45 21.26 8.50
CA GLU A 193 5.50 20.37 7.84
C GLU A 193 5.85 20.02 6.38
N CYS A 194 7.13 20.02 6.00
CA CYS A 194 7.55 19.81 4.61
C CYS A 194 7.10 18.46 4.00
N ALA A 195 6.69 17.49 4.83
CA ALA A 195 6.18 16.19 4.38
C ALA A 195 4.66 16.18 4.10
N GLU A 196 3.93 17.27 4.35
CA GLU A 196 2.46 17.33 4.23
C GLU A 196 1.75 16.25 5.08
N ALA A 197 2.30 15.94 6.26
CA ALA A 197 1.77 15.05 7.29
C ALA A 197 0.28 15.25 7.59
N GLN A 198 -0.19 16.49 7.74
CA GLN A 198 -1.60 16.76 8.06
C GLN A 198 -2.55 16.47 6.89
N SER A 199 -2.05 16.15 5.69
CA SER A 199 -2.86 15.74 4.55
C SER A 199 -2.94 14.21 4.35
N LYS A 200 -2.28 13.43 5.22
CA LYS A 200 -2.17 11.97 5.09
C LYS A 200 -3.14 11.26 6.01
N ASP A 201 -3.40 9.98 5.71
CA ASP A 201 -4.25 9.14 6.55
C ASP A 201 -3.65 9.02 7.98
N PHE A 202 -2.31 9.04 8.08
CA PHE A 202 -1.56 9.18 9.34
C PHE A 202 -0.41 10.19 9.16
N GLY A 203 -0.44 11.27 9.93
CA GLY A 203 0.58 12.32 9.92
C GLY A 203 1.36 12.32 11.23
N VAL A 204 2.69 12.36 11.15
CA VAL A 204 3.57 12.43 12.32
C VAL A 204 4.38 13.71 12.24
N ILE A 205 4.38 14.51 13.30
CA ILE A 205 5.14 15.77 13.36
C ILE A 205 5.95 15.80 14.64
N ALA A 206 7.27 16.00 14.50
CA ALA A 206 8.18 16.09 15.63
C ALA A 206 7.90 17.31 16.51
N THR A 207 7.99 17.11 17.81
CA THR A 207 8.09 18.14 18.85
C THR A 207 9.42 18.00 19.59
N GLU A 208 9.73 18.91 20.51
CA GLU A 208 10.91 18.78 21.37
C GLU A 208 10.79 17.63 22.39
N LYS A 209 9.57 17.10 22.61
CA LYS A 209 9.27 16.08 23.62
C LYS A 209 8.96 14.70 23.04
N GLY A 210 8.69 14.61 21.73
CA GLY A 210 8.27 13.37 21.08
C GLY A 210 7.57 13.66 19.76
N TRP A 211 6.49 12.94 19.49
CA TRP A 211 5.74 13.01 18.24
C TRP A 211 4.28 13.39 18.46
N ASN A 212 3.81 14.35 17.68
CA ASN A 212 2.38 14.57 17.51
C ASN A 212 1.87 13.66 16.40
N LEU A 213 0.85 12.86 16.71
CA LEU A 213 0.15 12.00 15.77
C LEU A 213 -1.15 12.69 15.32
N TYR A 214 -1.34 12.75 14.01
CA TYR A 214 -2.54 13.22 13.34
C TYR A 214 -3.17 12.07 12.55
N VAL A 215 -4.50 11.96 12.54
CA VAL A 215 -5.19 10.82 11.88
C VAL A 215 -6.30 11.29 10.92
N CYS A 216 -6.61 10.43 9.96
CA CYS A 216 -7.75 10.53 9.05
C CYS A 216 -7.75 11.75 8.10
N GLY A 217 -6.57 12.26 7.74
CA GLY A 217 -6.43 13.24 6.66
C GLY A 217 -6.58 12.63 5.27
N ASN A 218 -6.75 13.48 4.25
CA ASN A 218 -6.92 13.04 2.88
C ASN A 218 -6.44 14.09 1.86
N GLY A 219 -5.37 13.81 1.10
CA GLY A 219 -4.98 14.59 -0.08
C GLY A 219 -5.64 14.15 -1.39
N GLY A 220 -6.88 13.62 -1.33
CA GLY A 220 -7.60 13.06 -2.49
C GLY A 220 -8.64 14.00 -3.10
N MET A 221 -9.64 13.43 -3.78
CA MET A 221 -10.73 14.17 -4.45
C MET A 221 -11.48 15.14 -3.52
N ARG A 222 -11.61 14.80 -2.23
CA ARG A 222 -12.12 15.68 -1.18
C ARG A 222 -11.00 15.93 -0.18
N PRO A 223 -10.18 16.98 -0.36
CA PRO A 223 -9.11 17.30 0.56
C PRO A 223 -9.63 17.50 1.98
N ARG A 224 -8.93 16.95 2.98
CA ARG A 224 -9.26 17.06 4.40
C ARG A 224 -7.98 17.06 5.22
N HIS A 225 -7.86 17.98 6.18
CA HIS A 225 -6.78 17.91 7.17
C HIS A 225 -7.05 16.78 8.17
N ALA A 226 -5.98 16.13 8.61
CA ALA A 226 -5.98 15.16 9.68
C ALA A 226 -6.21 15.86 11.03
N ASP A 227 -6.84 15.17 11.97
CA ASP A 227 -7.09 15.69 13.30
C ASP A 227 -5.95 15.31 14.24
N LEU A 228 -5.55 16.23 15.12
CA LEU A 228 -4.57 15.95 16.17
C LEU A 228 -5.13 14.88 17.12
N PHE A 229 -4.47 13.74 17.17
CA PHE A 229 -4.92 12.56 17.89
C PHE A 229 -4.26 12.43 19.27
N ALA A 230 -2.93 12.59 19.30
CA ALA A 230 -2.13 12.51 20.51
C ALA A 230 -0.85 13.33 20.33
N THR A 231 -0.27 13.79 21.44
CA THR A 231 0.88 14.70 21.45
C THR A 231 2.05 14.12 22.24
N ASP A 232 3.26 14.54 21.90
CA ASP A 232 4.49 14.24 22.63
C ASP A 232 4.73 12.74 22.90
N LEU A 233 4.31 11.88 21.96
CA LEU A 233 4.49 10.44 22.06
C LEU A 233 5.96 10.06 21.90
N SER A 234 6.44 9.09 22.69
CA SER A 234 7.68 8.37 22.38
C SER A 234 7.53 7.53 21.10
N ASP A 235 8.65 7.02 20.55
CA ASP A 235 8.64 6.16 19.37
C ASP A 235 7.76 4.90 19.57
N GLU A 236 7.86 4.26 20.73
CA GLU A 236 7.08 3.07 21.08
C GLU A 236 5.58 3.39 21.18
N GLU A 237 5.23 4.48 21.86
CA GLU A 237 3.84 4.92 22.01
C GLU A 237 3.23 5.34 20.67
N LEU A 238 4.02 6.00 19.81
CA LEU A 238 3.61 6.36 18.46
C LEU A 238 3.25 5.11 17.65
N ILE A 239 4.16 4.12 17.59
CA ILE A 239 3.95 2.89 16.83
C ILE A 239 2.75 2.13 17.38
N ARG A 240 2.67 1.93 18.70
CA ARG A 240 1.54 1.26 19.36
C ARG A 240 0.21 1.94 19.04
N THR A 241 0.18 3.28 19.08
CA THR A 241 -1.03 4.05 18.79
C THR A 241 -1.43 3.89 17.32
N ILE A 242 -0.48 3.96 16.38
CA ILE A 242 -0.76 3.75 14.95
C ILE A 242 -1.26 2.32 14.69
N ASP A 243 -0.65 1.30 15.30
CA ASP A 243 -1.08 -0.10 15.17
C ASP A 243 -2.55 -0.25 15.54
N ARG A 244 -2.94 0.28 16.71
CA ARG A 244 -4.32 0.24 17.21
C ARG A 244 -5.28 0.96 16.27
N VAL A 245 -4.98 2.19 15.83
CA VAL A 245 -5.86 2.92 14.91
C VAL A 245 -6.00 2.20 13.58
N VAL A 246 -4.89 1.73 13.00
CA VAL A 246 -4.89 1.02 11.71
C VAL A 246 -5.71 -0.26 11.83
N MET A 247 -5.52 -1.06 12.88
CA MET A 247 -6.26 -2.30 13.05
C MET A 247 -7.73 -2.08 13.35
N PHE A 248 -8.05 -1.06 14.14
CA PHE A 248 -9.44 -0.69 14.38
C PHE A 248 -10.14 -0.22 13.09
N TYR A 249 -9.47 0.61 12.28
CA TYR A 249 -9.96 1.01 10.95
C TYR A 249 -10.17 -0.20 10.03
N VAL A 250 -9.20 -1.12 9.95
CA VAL A 250 -9.32 -2.28 9.07
C VAL A 250 -10.46 -3.22 9.49
N ARG A 251 -10.74 -3.34 10.79
CA ARG A 251 -11.85 -4.14 11.33
C ARG A 251 -13.21 -3.51 11.07
N THR A 252 -13.32 -2.19 11.19
CA THR A 252 -14.63 -1.50 11.27
C THR A 252 -15.05 -0.78 10.00
N ALA A 253 -14.11 -0.34 9.16
CA ALA A 253 -14.45 0.42 7.95
C ALA A 253 -15.12 -0.45 6.88
N ASP A 254 -15.95 0.19 6.06
CA ASP A 254 -16.60 -0.45 4.91
C ASP A 254 -15.64 -0.58 3.72
N ARG A 255 -16.06 -1.37 2.73
CA ARG A 255 -15.31 -1.63 1.49
C ARG A 255 -14.96 -0.32 0.77
N LEU A 256 -13.70 -0.18 0.38
CA LEU A 256 -13.18 1.00 -0.34
C LEU A 256 -13.38 2.33 0.39
N GLN A 257 -13.64 2.32 1.70
CA GLN A 257 -13.80 3.53 2.50
C GLN A 257 -12.43 4.09 2.92
N ARG A 258 -12.18 5.38 2.68
CA ARG A 258 -10.98 6.08 3.19
C ARG A 258 -11.09 6.31 4.69
N THR A 259 -9.96 6.41 5.39
CA THR A 259 -9.92 6.73 6.83
C THR A 259 -10.66 8.03 7.16
N SER A 260 -10.59 9.05 6.30
CA SER A 260 -11.34 10.30 6.46
C SER A 260 -12.86 10.09 6.49
N VAL A 261 -13.39 9.31 5.54
CA VAL A 261 -14.84 9.02 5.43
C VAL A 261 -15.27 8.03 6.51
N TRP A 262 -14.36 7.15 6.94
CA TRP A 262 -14.58 6.27 8.07
C TRP A 262 -14.72 7.06 9.37
N MET A 263 -13.84 8.02 9.63
CA MET A 263 -13.92 8.91 10.80
C MET A 263 -15.21 9.73 10.81
N GLU A 264 -15.63 10.28 9.66
CA GLU A 264 -16.88 11.04 9.53
C GLU A 264 -18.13 10.21 9.86
N ASN A 265 -18.09 8.90 9.59
CA ASN A 265 -19.19 7.97 9.83
C ASN A 265 -19.09 7.26 11.20
N LEU A 266 -17.98 7.43 11.93
CA LEU A 266 -17.78 6.80 13.22
C LEU A 266 -18.61 7.54 14.27
N GLU A 267 -19.56 6.84 14.90
CA GLU A 267 -20.37 7.42 15.97
C GLU A 267 -19.48 7.87 17.13
N GLY A 268 -19.65 9.10 17.60
CA GLY A 268 -18.75 9.74 18.58
C GLY A 268 -17.42 10.26 18.01
N GLY A 269 -17.12 9.97 16.73
CA GLY A 269 -16.01 10.55 15.97
C GLY A 269 -14.64 10.37 16.62
N LEU A 270 -13.85 11.45 16.60
CA LEU A 270 -12.46 11.47 17.11
C LEU A 270 -12.39 11.11 18.60
N GLU A 271 -13.33 11.61 19.41
CA GLU A 271 -13.33 11.39 20.86
C GLU A 271 -13.61 9.92 21.20
N TYR A 272 -14.55 9.29 20.49
CA TYR A 272 -14.74 7.84 20.62
C TYR A 272 -13.50 7.08 20.18
N LEU A 273 -12.85 7.45 19.07
CA LEU A 273 -11.62 6.79 18.64
C LEU A 273 -10.51 6.90 19.70
N LYS A 274 -10.36 8.05 20.36
CA LYS A 274 -9.40 8.23 21.46
C LYS A 274 -9.72 7.31 22.64
N GLN A 275 -10.99 7.21 23.04
CA GLN A 275 -11.39 6.29 24.11
C GLN A 275 -11.03 4.84 23.78
N VAL A 276 -11.31 4.39 22.55
CA VAL A 276 -11.00 3.02 22.15
C VAL A 276 -9.49 2.76 22.07
N VAL A 277 -8.72 3.70 21.53
CA VAL A 277 -7.31 3.47 21.19
C VAL A 277 -6.35 3.86 22.32
N LEU A 278 -6.57 5.01 22.96
CA LEU A 278 -5.70 5.54 24.00
C LEU A 278 -6.10 5.05 25.39
N GLU A 279 -7.40 4.97 25.67
CA GLU A 279 -7.93 4.56 26.98
C GLU A 279 -8.32 3.06 27.02
N ASP A 280 -8.25 2.38 25.88
CA ASP A 280 -8.64 0.97 25.72
C ASP A 280 -10.05 0.67 26.28
N SER A 281 -11.01 1.56 26.01
CA SER A 281 -12.36 1.48 26.59
C SER A 281 -13.14 0.21 26.22
N LEU A 282 -12.70 -0.52 25.18
CA LEU A 282 -13.26 -1.79 24.76
C LEU A 282 -12.45 -3.01 25.22
N GLY A 283 -11.27 -2.82 25.82
CA GLY A 283 -10.37 -3.90 26.25
C GLY A 283 -9.82 -4.74 25.10
N ILE A 284 -9.58 -4.14 23.93
CA ILE A 284 -9.12 -4.82 22.71
C ILE A 284 -7.72 -4.36 22.26
N GLY A 285 -7.07 -3.45 22.99
CA GLY A 285 -5.79 -2.87 22.62
C GLY A 285 -4.70 -3.91 22.32
N GLU A 286 -4.52 -4.87 23.24
CA GLU A 286 -3.56 -5.98 23.07
C GLU A 286 -3.90 -6.86 21.87
N GLU A 287 -5.18 -7.13 21.62
CA GLU A 287 -5.62 -7.92 20.47
C GLU A 287 -5.35 -7.21 19.13
N LEU A 288 -5.49 -5.88 19.10
CA LEU A 288 -5.16 -5.06 17.94
C LEU A 288 -3.64 -5.07 17.67
N GLU A 289 -2.84 -4.92 18.73
CA GLU A 289 -1.38 -4.93 18.65
C GLU A 289 -0.85 -6.29 18.18
N GLN A 290 -1.31 -7.38 18.80
CA GLN A 290 -0.92 -8.73 18.40
C GLN A 290 -1.32 -9.01 16.94
N HIS A 291 -2.49 -8.56 16.52
CA HIS A 291 -2.90 -8.74 15.13
C HIS A 291 -1.99 -7.99 14.14
N MET A 292 -1.52 -6.80 14.50
CA MET A 292 -0.53 -6.09 13.68
C MET A 292 0.82 -6.83 13.70
N ALA A 293 1.27 -7.31 14.86
CA ALA A 293 2.52 -8.06 14.98
C ALA A 293 2.53 -9.30 14.07
N ASP A 294 1.46 -10.08 14.07
CA ASP A 294 1.31 -11.26 13.19
C ASP A 294 1.48 -10.87 11.70
N LEU A 295 0.92 -9.73 11.28
CA LEU A 295 1.00 -9.24 9.90
C LEU A 295 2.42 -8.78 9.54
N VAL A 296 3.12 -8.13 10.48
CA VAL A 296 4.51 -7.70 10.32
C VAL A 296 5.42 -8.92 10.19
N GLU A 297 5.27 -9.91 11.06
CA GLU A 297 6.10 -11.11 11.11
C GLU A 297 5.92 -12.02 9.89
N THR A 298 4.71 -12.04 9.33
CA THR A 298 4.38 -12.87 8.16
C THR A 298 4.60 -12.15 6.83
N TYR A 299 5.13 -10.93 6.84
CA TYR A 299 5.36 -10.17 5.62
C TYR A 299 6.31 -10.90 4.66
N GLN A 300 5.92 -10.93 3.39
CA GLN A 300 6.76 -11.36 2.28
C GLN A 300 6.63 -10.38 1.11
N CYS A 301 7.72 -10.16 0.38
CA CYS A 301 7.69 -9.37 -0.84
C CYS A 301 7.01 -10.17 -1.96
N GLU A 302 5.80 -9.76 -2.34
CA GLU A 302 4.96 -10.48 -3.32
C GLU A 302 5.70 -10.75 -4.65
N TRP A 303 6.47 -9.79 -5.14
CA TRP A 303 7.25 -9.95 -6.37
C TRP A 303 8.43 -10.91 -6.20
N LYS A 304 9.11 -10.90 -5.05
CA LYS A 304 10.17 -11.86 -4.76
C LYS A 304 9.61 -13.29 -4.74
N SER A 305 8.51 -13.49 -4.01
CA SER A 305 7.81 -14.78 -3.94
C SER A 305 7.27 -15.25 -5.30
N ALA A 306 6.91 -14.33 -6.21
CA ALA A 306 6.42 -14.67 -7.55
C ALA A 306 7.53 -14.97 -8.56
N VAL A 307 8.67 -14.29 -8.44
CA VAL A 307 9.85 -14.49 -9.29
C VAL A 307 10.56 -15.80 -8.96
N GLU A 308 10.70 -16.13 -7.67
CA GLU A 308 11.38 -17.33 -7.18
C GLU A 308 10.54 -18.61 -7.33
N ASP A 309 9.26 -18.49 -7.66
CA ASP A 309 8.31 -19.60 -7.82
C ASP A 309 7.93 -19.78 -9.31
N PRO A 310 8.39 -20.85 -9.98
CA PRO A 310 8.10 -21.09 -11.39
C PRO A 310 6.61 -21.18 -11.73
N GLU A 311 5.76 -21.66 -10.83
CA GLU A 311 4.32 -21.75 -11.07
C GLU A 311 3.65 -20.38 -10.99
N LYS A 312 4.03 -19.54 -10.04
CA LYS A 312 3.54 -18.15 -9.97
C LYS A 312 4.04 -17.33 -11.15
N ARG A 313 5.29 -17.53 -11.59
CA ARG A 313 5.88 -16.84 -12.75
C ARG A 313 5.10 -17.09 -14.04
N LYS A 314 4.56 -18.29 -14.25
CA LYS A 314 3.76 -18.64 -15.45
C LYS A 314 2.55 -17.72 -15.66
N ARG A 315 2.05 -17.07 -14.60
CA ARG A 315 0.89 -16.15 -14.68
C ARG A 315 1.18 -14.86 -15.44
N PHE A 316 2.45 -14.55 -15.67
CA PHE A 316 2.89 -13.33 -16.34
C PHE A 316 3.27 -13.55 -17.81
N ARG A 317 2.84 -14.65 -18.43
CA ARG A 317 3.04 -14.88 -19.87
C ARG A 317 1.92 -14.23 -20.68
N GLU A 318 2.25 -13.49 -21.73
CA GLU A 318 1.25 -12.87 -22.63
C GLU A 318 0.47 -13.92 -23.43
N PHE A 319 1.18 -14.90 -24.01
CA PHE A 319 0.56 -15.99 -24.76
C PHE A 319 1.04 -17.34 -24.25
N VAL A 320 0.10 -18.20 -23.87
CA VAL A 320 0.39 -19.57 -23.41
C VAL A 320 1.02 -20.42 -24.54
N ASN A 321 0.64 -20.15 -25.79
CA ASN A 321 1.05 -20.93 -26.97
C ASN A 321 2.09 -20.21 -27.86
N ALA A 322 2.46 -18.97 -27.56
CA ALA A 322 3.39 -18.16 -28.36
C ALA A 322 4.20 -17.18 -27.48
N PRO A 323 5.04 -17.70 -26.58
CA PRO A 323 5.70 -16.89 -25.54
C PRO A 323 6.61 -15.76 -26.05
N GLU A 324 7.04 -15.80 -27.31
CA GLU A 324 7.89 -14.78 -27.95
C GLU A 324 7.09 -13.66 -28.65
N GLN A 325 5.76 -13.82 -28.81
CA GLN A 325 4.93 -12.83 -29.46
C GLN A 325 4.59 -11.72 -28.47
N LYS A 326 4.87 -10.46 -28.82
CA LYS A 326 4.42 -9.29 -28.05
C LYS A 326 3.04 -8.85 -28.50
N ASP A 327 2.17 -8.44 -27.58
CA ASP A 327 0.83 -7.96 -27.91
C ASP A 327 0.87 -6.80 -28.94
N PRO A 328 0.30 -6.98 -30.16
CA PRO A 328 0.34 -5.97 -31.22
C PRO A 328 -0.48 -4.70 -30.92
N VAL A 329 -1.25 -4.67 -29.82
CA VAL A 329 -2.12 -3.53 -29.43
C VAL A 329 -1.32 -2.36 -28.85
N GLN A 330 -0.06 -2.56 -28.44
CA GLN A 330 0.73 -1.52 -27.77
C GLN A 330 1.35 -0.52 -28.75
N ARG A 331 0.60 0.54 -29.09
CA ARG A 331 1.12 1.65 -29.91
C ARG A 331 1.78 2.73 -29.04
N TRP A 332 2.93 3.21 -29.47
CA TRP A 332 3.77 4.17 -28.75
C TRP A 332 4.10 5.41 -29.57
N THR A 333 4.31 6.53 -28.89
CA THR A 333 4.87 7.77 -29.43
C THR A 333 5.89 8.34 -28.43
N SER A 334 6.58 9.42 -28.79
CA SER A 334 7.53 10.12 -27.91
C SER A 334 7.08 11.55 -27.67
N GLU A 335 7.11 11.98 -26.41
CA GLU A 335 6.79 13.35 -26.00
C GLU A 335 7.63 13.75 -24.79
N ARG A 336 8.18 14.98 -24.78
CA ARG A 336 9.12 15.46 -23.74
C ARG A 336 10.32 14.53 -23.53
N GLY A 337 10.81 13.92 -24.62
CA GLY A 337 11.96 13.02 -24.59
C GLY A 337 11.69 11.66 -23.94
N GLN A 338 10.44 11.29 -23.69
CA GLN A 338 10.07 10.00 -23.13
C GLN A 338 9.00 9.30 -23.98
N ARG A 339 9.02 7.96 -23.96
CA ARG A 339 7.99 7.12 -24.57
C ARG A 339 6.64 7.31 -23.86
N ARG A 340 5.52 7.31 -24.60
CA ARG A 340 4.16 7.26 -24.03
C ARG A 340 3.17 6.51 -24.94
N PRO A 341 2.03 6.04 -24.43
CA PRO A 341 0.99 5.45 -25.26
C PRO A 341 0.46 6.46 -26.30
N VAL A 342 0.13 5.98 -27.50
CA VAL A 342 -0.66 6.75 -28.48
C VAL A 342 -2.06 6.93 -27.90
N LEU A 343 -2.59 8.16 -27.92
CA LEU A 343 -3.98 8.39 -27.58
C LEU A 343 -4.81 7.96 -28.79
N GLU A 344 -5.85 7.15 -28.59
CA GLU A 344 -6.90 7.05 -29.60
C GLU A 344 -7.41 8.48 -29.85
N LEU A 345 -7.30 8.94 -31.09
CA LEU A 345 -7.97 10.18 -31.49
C LEU A 345 -9.44 9.97 -31.14
N ALA A 346 -9.98 10.83 -30.26
CA ALA A 346 -11.42 10.85 -30.04
C ALA A 346 -12.05 10.98 -31.42
N SER A 347 -12.79 9.95 -31.83
CA SER A 347 -13.61 10.00 -33.03
C SER A 347 -14.52 11.22 -32.87
N SER A 348 -14.19 12.27 -33.63
CA SER A 348 -14.90 13.55 -33.70
C SER A 348 -16.34 13.37 -34.14
#